data_AF-A0A1E7RRT3-F1
#
_entry.id   AF-A0A1E7RRT3-F1
#
_cell.length_a   1.000
_cell.length_b   1.000
_cell.length_c   1.000
_cell.angle_alpha   90.00
_cell.angle_beta   90.00
_cell.angle_gamma   90.00
#
_symmetry.space_group_name_H-M   'P 1'
#
loop_
_entity.id
_entity.type
_entity.pdbx_description
1 polymer ?
#
loop_
_entity_poly.entity_id
_entity_poly.type
_entity_poly.pdbx_seq_one_letter_code
_entity_poly.pdbx_strand_id
1 'polypeptide(L)'
;MAGYIGFLLLVLVLVVLFKVVASRDQVIRELREQSAQHGRDIAALRQVVDAVADRVLLSREQRRVKWFDELPPFSLDDFKALSAGSERELIVAFGGSDDAEVVGLHYRHERLEFRTDGEKDAVAYGYARPWATVQDLPVKIYLNQYALTSKIVGLEQDGFVKLAPYRARLPE
;
A
#
# COMPACT_ATOMS: atom_id res chain seq x y z
N MET A 1 13.32 -77.33 7.66
CA MET A 1 14.42 -76.46 7.18
C MET A 1 13.99 -75.55 6.03
N ALA A 2 13.43 -76.05 4.92
CA ALA A 2 13.07 -75.22 3.76
C ALA A 2 12.02 -74.11 4.03
N GLY A 3 10.96 -74.38 4.80
CA GLY A 3 9.92 -73.38 5.11
C GLY A 3 10.39 -72.22 6.02
N TYR A 4 11.35 -72.48 6.91
CA TYR A 4 11.90 -71.46 7.81
C TYR A 4 12.80 -70.47 7.05
N ILE A 5 13.58 -70.97 6.08
CA ILE A 5 14.42 -70.15 5.20
C ILE A 5 13.55 -69.27 4.30
N GLY A 6 12.44 -69.82 3.77
CA GLY A 6 11.48 -69.04 2.96
C GLY A 6 10.81 -67.92 3.76
N PHE A 7 10.43 -68.19 5.02
CA PHE A 7 9.88 -67.16 5.91
C PHE A 7 10.89 -66.04 6.22
N LEU A 8 12.15 -66.41 6.51
CA LEU A 8 13.21 -65.42 6.76
C LEU A 8 13.49 -64.52 5.54
N LEU A 9 13.49 -65.10 4.33
CA LEU A 9 13.64 -64.32 3.08
C LEU A 9 12.47 -63.36 2.87
N LEU A 10 11.24 -63.80 3.13
CA LEU A 10 10.05 -62.94 3.01
C LEU A 10 10.10 -61.75 4.00
N VAL A 11 10.46 -62.02 5.25
CA VAL A 11 10.61 -60.97 6.27
C VAL A 11 11.71 -59.98 5.88
N LEU A 12 12.84 -60.46 5.36
CA LEU A 12 13.93 -59.60 4.89
C LEU A 12 13.47 -58.69 3.75
N VAL A 13 12.75 -59.23 2.76
CA VAL A 13 12.21 -58.46 1.63
C VAL A 13 11.22 -57.39 2.11
N LEU A 14 10.32 -57.72 3.04
CA LEU A 14 9.38 -56.77 3.60
C LEU A 14 10.08 -55.63 4.35
N VAL A 15 11.13 -55.93 5.13
CA VAL A 15 11.92 -54.91 5.83
C VAL A 15 12.65 -53.99 4.85
N VAL A 16 13.22 -54.54 3.76
CA VAL A 16 13.88 -53.74 2.72
C VAL A 16 12.87 -52.85 2.01
N LEU A 17 11.71 -53.38 1.61
CA LEU A 17 10.64 -52.58 0.99
C LEU A 17 10.16 -51.47 1.92
N PHE A 18 9.97 -51.74 3.21
CA PHE A 18 9.58 -50.74 4.19
C PHE A 18 10.62 -49.63 4.32
N LYS A 19 11.92 -49.97 4.37
CA LYS A 19 13.00 -48.97 4.39
C LYS A 19 13.04 -48.11 3.12
N VAL A 20 12.80 -48.71 1.96
CA VAL A 20 12.76 -47.98 0.68
C VAL A 20 11.57 -47.01 0.64
N VAL A 21 10.39 -47.43 1.10
CA VAL A 21 9.20 -46.56 1.17
C VAL A 21 9.43 -45.42 2.16
N ALA A 22 9.91 -45.70 3.37
CA ALA A 22 10.20 -44.68 4.37
C ALA A 22 11.25 -43.67 3.89
N SER A 23 12.30 -44.13 3.18
CA SER A 23 13.30 -43.25 2.57
C SER A 23 12.70 -42.38 1.47
N ARG A 24 11.80 -42.90 0.63
CA ARG A 24 11.10 -42.10 -0.38
C ARG A 24 10.22 -41.02 0.24
N ASP A 25 9.47 -41.35 1.28
CA ASP A 25 8.59 -40.40 1.96
C ASP A 25 9.39 -39.26 2.61
N GLN A 26 10.56 -39.59 3.19
CA GLN A 26 11.46 -38.58 3.73
C GLN A 26 12.00 -37.65 2.63
N VAL A 27 12.46 -38.21 1.51
CA VAL A 27 12.95 -37.41 0.37
C VAL A 27 11.86 -36.53 -0.23
N ILE A 28 10.63 -37.04 -0.38
CA ILE A 28 9.49 -36.26 -0.88
C ILE A 28 9.17 -35.10 0.05
N ARG A 29 9.24 -35.32 1.37
CA ARG A 29 9.02 -34.27 2.36
C ARG A 29 10.11 -33.19 2.30
N GLU A 30 11.38 -33.59 2.24
CA GLU A 30 12.51 -32.66 2.10
C GLU A 30 12.41 -31.83 0.81
N LEU A 31 12.05 -32.46 -0.32
CA LEU A 31 11.83 -31.77 -1.59
C LEU A 31 10.66 -30.77 -1.53
N ARG A 32 9.57 -31.09 -0.80
CA ARG A 32 8.46 -30.16 -0.59
C ARG A 32 8.86 -28.96 0.26
N GLU A 33 9.60 -29.20 1.34
CA GLU A 33 10.11 -28.15 2.21
C GLU A 33 11.10 -27.24 1.46
N GLN A 34 12.00 -27.81 0.65
CA GLN A 34 12.89 -27.06 -0.24
C GLN A 34 12.12 -26.25 -1.28
N SER A 35 11.14 -26.85 -1.96
CA SER A 35 10.32 -26.15 -2.96
C SER A 35 9.54 -24.99 -2.36
N ALA A 36 8.97 -25.16 -1.16
CA ALA A 36 8.30 -24.09 -0.43
C ALA A 36 9.27 -22.96 -0.05
N GLN A 37 10.49 -23.31 0.39
CA GLN A 37 11.53 -22.33 0.68
C GLN A 37 11.93 -21.55 -0.58
N HIS A 38 12.18 -22.23 -1.70
CA HIS A 38 12.54 -21.60 -2.97
C HIS A 38 11.42 -20.68 -3.48
N GLY A 39 10.15 -21.07 -3.30
CA GLY A 39 9.01 -20.22 -3.64
C GLY A 39 8.96 -18.93 -2.82
N ARG A 40 9.27 -19.00 -1.52
CA ARG A 40 9.38 -17.80 -0.66
C ARG A 40 10.56 -16.92 -1.07
N ASP A 41 11.70 -17.50 -1.37
CA ASP A 41 12.91 -16.77 -1.77
C ASP A 41 12.70 -16.05 -3.11
N ILE A 42 12.03 -16.68 -4.08
CA ILE A 42 11.67 -16.04 -5.36
C ILE A 42 10.72 -14.85 -5.14
N ALA A 43 9.72 -14.99 -4.27
CA ALA A 43 8.80 -13.90 -3.96
C ALA A 43 9.51 -12.71 -3.30
N ALA A 44 10.42 -12.99 -2.36
CA ALA A 44 11.24 -11.97 -1.72
C ALA A 44 12.17 -11.28 -2.74
N LEU A 45 12.81 -12.05 -3.63
CA LEU A 45 13.68 -11.50 -4.67
C LEU A 45 12.91 -10.58 -5.62
N ARG A 46 11.69 -10.97 -6.01
CA ARG A 46 10.82 -10.14 -6.85
C ARG A 46 10.47 -8.81 -6.19
N GLN A 47 10.12 -8.82 -4.91
CA GLN A 47 9.88 -7.59 -4.15
C GLN A 47 11.11 -6.68 -4.12
N VAL A 48 12.30 -7.25 -3.94
CA VAL A 48 13.56 -6.48 -3.97
C VAL A 48 13.83 -5.92 -5.36
N VAL A 49 13.63 -6.71 -6.42
CA VAL A 49 13.82 -6.27 -7.81
C VAL A 49 12.84 -5.16 -8.16
N ASP A 50 11.57 -5.28 -7.80
CA ASP A 50 10.55 -4.25 -8.05
C ASP A 50 10.91 -2.94 -7.31
N ALA A 51 11.33 -3.03 -6.05
CA ALA A 51 11.77 -1.87 -5.27
C ALA A 51 13.04 -1.20 -5.85
N VAL A 52 13.97 -1.99 -6.40
CA VAL A 52 15.18 -1.46 -7.07
C VAL A 52 14.81 -0.83 -8.41
N ALA A 53 13.93 -1.47 -9.19
CA ALA A 53 13.43 -0.94 -10.45
C ALA A 53 12.74 0.41 -10.25
N ASP A 54 11.87 0.52 -9.25
CA ASP A 54 11.23 1.78 -8.89
C ASP A 54 12.25 2.87 -8.55
N ARG A 55 13.34 2.53 -7.85
CA ARG A 55 14.36 3.49 -7.44
C ARG A 55 15.28 3.92 -8.58
N VAL A 56 15.51 3.07 -9.57
CA VAL A 56 16.46 3.31 -10.68
C VAL A 56 15.76 3.89 -11.92
N LEU A 57 14.53 3.47 -12.19
CA LEU A 57 13.83 3.79 -13.44
C LEU A 57 12.90 4.98 -13.34
N LEU A 58 12.34 5.26 -12.15
CA LEU A 58 11.39 6.35 -11.98
C LEU A 58 12.11 7.66 -11.66
N SER A 59 11.67 8.75 -12.28
CA SER A 59 12.07 10.10 -11.88
C SER A 59 11.64 10.37 -10.43
N ARG A 60 12.16 11.45 -9.83
CA ARG A 60 11.77 11.86 -8.48
C ARG A 60 10.27 12.16 -8.41
N GLU A 61 9.75 12.83 -9.43
CA GLU A 61 8.35 13.21 -9.56
C GLU A 61 7.47 11.97 -9.67
N GLN A 62 7.83 11.02 -10.53
CA GLN A 62 7.11 9.75 -10.71
C GLN A 62 7.08 8.90 -9.43
N ARG A 63 8.18 8.87 -8.67
CA ARG A 63 8.21 8.18 -7.36
C ARG A 63 7.25 8.82 -6.36
N ARG A 64 7.11 10.14 -6.38
CA ARG A 64 6.16 10.84 -5.51
C ARG A 64 4.71 10.64 -5.93
N VAL A 65 4.44 10.61 -7.24
CA VAL A 65 3.10 10.30 -7.76
C VAL A 65 2.70 8.88 -7.40
N LYS A 66 3.57 7.90 -7.64
CA LYS A 66 3.34 6.51 -7.22
C LYS A 66 3.09 6.40 -5.72
N TRP A 67 3.92 7.06 -4.91
CA TRP A 67 3.73 7.09 -3.46
C TRP A 67 2.38 7.74 -3.07
N PHE A 68 1.99 8.83 -3.74
CA PHE A 68 0.70 9.47 -3.53
C PHE A 68 -0.46 8.54 -3.87
N ASP A 69 -0.37 7.78 -4.95
CA ASP A 69 -1.42 6.83 -5.36
C ASP A 69 -1.63 5.72 -4.33
N GLU A 70 -0.57 5.27 -3.67
CA GLU A 70 -0.61 4.27 -2.60
C GLU A 70 -1.23 4.80 -1.29
N LEU A 71 -1.31 6.12 -1.09
CA LEU A 71 -1.92 6.69 0.11
C LEU A 71 -3.44 6.45 0.14
N PRO A 72 -4.01 6.21 1.34
CA PRO A 72 -5.46 6.07 1.48
C PRO A 72 -6.18 7.36 1.08
N PRO A 73 -7.39 7.26 0.52
CA PRO A 73 -8.21 8.43 0.24
C PRO A 73 -8.58 9.14 1.53
N PHE A 74 -8.69 10.47 1.49
CA PHE A 74 -9.17 11.25 2.61
C PHE A 74 -10.68 10.97 2.78
N SER A 75 -11.07 10.31 3.87
CA SER A 75 -12.45 9.94 4.09
C SER A 75 -13.28 11.11 4.61
N LEU A 76 -14.60 11.04 4.42
CA LEU A 76 -15.51 12.04 4.99
C LEU A 76 -15.49 12.01 6.52
N ASP A 77 -15.36 10.83 7.13
CA ASP A 77 -15.38 10.68 8.58
C ASP A 77 -14.18 11.39 9.23
N ASP A 78 -13.03 11.39 8.54
CA ASP A 78 -11.88 12.16 8.96
C ASP A 78 -12.18 13.68 9.00
N PHE A 79 -12.95 14.20 8.04
CA PHE A 79 -13.38 15.60 8.03
C PHE A 79 -14.44 15.92 9.08
N LYS A 80 -15.41 15.02 9.31
CA LYS A 80 -16.43 15.19 10.36
C LYS A 80 -15.81 15.27 11.75
N ALA A 81 -14.67 14.61 11.96
CA ALA A 81 -13.93 14.67 13.21
C ALA A 81 -13.16 15.99 13.42
N LEU A 82 -13.02 16.84 12.39
CA LEU A 82 -12.34 18.12 12.50
C LEU A 82 -13.25 19.19 13.09
N SER A 83 -12.79 19.85 14.13
CA SER A 83 -13.40 21.09 14.62
C SER A 83 -12.87 22.30 13.84
N ALA A 84 -13.64 23.38 13.81
CA ALA A 84 -13.17 24.66 13.28
C ALA A 84 -11.86 25.09 13.97
N GLY A 85 -10.88 25.52 13.17
CA GLY A 85 -9.53 25.86 13.61
C GLY A 85 -8.56 24.68 13.73
N SER A 86 -9.02 23.43 13.55
CA SER A 86 -8.13 22.26 13.57
C SER A 86 -7.15 22.29 12.40
N GLU A 87 -5.88 21.98 12.67
CA GLU A 87 -4.85 21.85 11.64
C GLU A 87 -4.57 20.38 11.30
N ARG A 88 -4.34 20.13 10.01
CA ARG A 88 -3.94 18.83 9.46
C ARG A 88 -2.91 19.01 8.36
N GLU A 89 -2.04 18.02 8.23
CA GLU A 89 -1.11 17.95 7.11
C GLU A 89 -1.76 17.16 5.98
N LEU A 90 -1.66 17.70 4.76
CA LEU A 90 -2.20 17.12 3.54
C LEU A 90 -1.08 16.88 2.54
N ILE A 91 -1.26 15.90 1.67
CA ILE A 91 -0.46 15.73 0.44
C ILE A 91 -1.37 16.05 -0.74
N VAL A 92 -0.86 16.83 -1.68
CA VAL A 92 -1.58 17.21 -2.90
C VAL A 92 -0.75 16.83 -4.12
N ALA A 93 -1.41 16.23 -5.11
CA ALA A 93 -0.87 16.05 -6.45
C ALA A 93 -1.53 17.07 -7.39
N PHE A 94 -0.75 18.01 -7.90
CA PHE A 94 -1.18 19.00 -8.88
C PHE A 94 -0.99 18.47 -10.30
N GLY A 95 -2.08 18.44 -11.08
CA GLY A 95 -2.11 17.80 -12.40
C GLY A 95 -2.76 16.41 -12.37
N GLY A 96 -2.84 15.78 -13.55
CA GLY A 96 -3.55 14.50 -13.75
C GLY A 96 -2.73 13.48 -14.55
N SER A 97 -1.40 13.52 -14.43
CA SER A 97 -0.47 12.63 -15.13
C SER A 97 0.58 12.07 -14.17
N ASP A 98 1.37 11.09 -14.66
CA ASP A 98 2.46 10.43 -13.92
C ASP A 98 3.58 11.39 -13.48
N ASP A 99 3.59 12.61 -14.02
CA ASP A 99 4.54 13.67 -13.70
C ASP A 99 3.89 14.82 -12.88
N ALA A 100 2.77 14.54 -12.22
CA ALA A 100 2.10 15.52 -11.34
C ALA A 100 3.05 16.01 -10.24
N GLU A 101 2.95 17.30 -9.92
CA GLU A 101 3.74 17.87 -8.84
C GLU A 101 3.10 17.50 -7.49
N VAL A 102 3.80 16.67 -6.71
CA VAL A 102 3.33 16.25 -5.39
C VAL A 102 3.98 17.11 -4.30
N VAL A 103 3.15 17.81 -3.54
CA VAL A 103 3.57 18.72 -2.47
C VAL A 103 2.84 18.44 -1.17
N GLY A 104 3.41 18.91 -0.05
CA GLY A 104 2.77 18.88 1.25
C GLY A 104 2.19 20.25 1.63
N LEU A 105 0.98 20.26 2.20
CA LEU A 105 0.28 21.44 2.67
C LEU A 105 -0.09 21.31 4.16
N HIS A 106 -0.07 22.42 4.88
CA HIS A 106 -0.81 22.56 6.13
C HIS A 106 -2.20 23.08 5.79
N TYR A 107 -3.23 22.41 6.29
CA TYR A 107 -4.64 22.79 6.14
C TYR A 107 -5.24 23.10 7.50
N ARG A 108 -5.85 24.27 7.61
CA ARG A 108 -6.66 24.68 8.75
C ARG A 108 -8.13 24.59 8.37
N HIS A 109 -8.86 23.70 9.03
CA HIS A 109 -10.28 23.49 8.80
C HIS A 109 -11.10 24.67 9.34
N GLU A 110 -12.14 25.06 8.60
CA GLU A 110 -13.10 26.06 9.04
C GLU A 110 -14.48 25.43 9.23
N ARG A 111 -15.03 24.83 8.18
CA ARG A 111 -16.36 24.22 8.20
C ARG A 111 -16.54 23.18 7.10
N LEU A 112 -17.50 22.27 7.29
CA LEU A 112 -17.92 21.26 6.33
C LEU A 112 -19.37 21.50 5.93
N GLU A 113 -19.66 21.53 4.63
CA GLU A 113 -21.02 21.63 4.09
C GLU A 113 -21.35 20.42 3.21
N PHE A 114 -22.54 19.84 3.39
CA PHE A 114 -23.03 18.76 2.54
C PHE A 114 -23.77 19.32 1.33
N ARG A 115 -23.48 18.79 0.14
CA ARG A 115 -24.12 19.23 -1.12
C ARG A 115 -25.35 18.41 -1.48
N THR A 116 -25.45 17.20 -0.93
CA THR A 116 -26.52 16.24 -1.25
C THR A 116 -27.08 15.64 0.03
N ASP A 117 -28.38 15.34 0.00
CA ASP A 117 -29.03 14.60 1.08
C ASP A 117 -28.41 13.20 1.20
N GLY A 118 -28.04 12.82 2.43
CA GLY A 118 -27.35 11.56 2.70
C GLY A 118 -25.82 11.62 2.62
N GLU A 119 -25.22 12.82 2.70
CA GLU A 119 -23.78 13.03 2.94
C GLU A 119 -22.82 12.48 1.87
N LYS A 120 -23.30 12.28 0.63
CA LYS A 120 -22.53 11.66 -0.45
C LYS A 120 -21.46 12.57 -1.04
N ASP A 121 -21.75 13.87 -1.08
CA ASP A 121 -20.85 14.91 -1.53
C ASP A 121 -20.75 16.01 -0.48
N ALA A 122 -19.53 16.43 -0.17
CA ALA A 122 -19.28 17.49 0.80
C ALA A 122 -18.22 18.47 0.30
N VAL A 123 -18.25 19.68 0.84
CA VAL A 123 -17.25 20.72 0.63
C VAL A 123 -16.69 21.11 1.97
N ALA A 124 -15.40 20.86 2.18
CA ALA A 124 -14.68 21.37 3.33
C ALA A 124 -14.06 22.72 2.97
N TYR A 125 -14.41 23.76 3.72
CA TYR A 125 -13.83 25.09 3.60
C TYR A 125 -12.71 25.24 4.62
N GLY A 126 -11.68 25.98 4.25
CA GLY A 126 -10.60 26.30 5.16
C GLY A 126 -9.49 27.07 4.47
N TYR A 127 -8.31 27.00 5.06
CA TYR A 127 -7.12 27.65 4.58
C TYR A 127 -6.02 26.63 4.39
N ALA A 128 -5.28 26.71 3.30
CA ALA A 128 -4.10 25.88 3.07
C ALA A 128 -2.87 26.74 2.79
N ARG A 129 -1.72 26.23 3.24
CA ARG A 129 -0.41 26.79 2.94
C ARG A 129 0.57 25.66 2.63
N PRO A 130 1.46 25.81 1.65
CA PRO A 130 2.60 24.90 1.49
C PRO A 130 3.42 24.75 2.77
N TRP A 131 3.95 23.55 3.05
CA TRP A 131 4.82 23.32 4.23
C TRP A 131 6.04 24.24 4.28
N ALA A 132 6.51 24.70 3.13
CA ALA A 132 7.68 25.57 3.01
C ALA A 132 7.35 27.07 3.13
N THR A 133 6.08 27.47 3.22
CA THR A 133 5.67 28.88 3.21
C THR A 133 4.79 29.24 4.40
N VAL A 134 4.59 30.55 4.61
CA VAL A 134 3.80 31.09 5.73
C VAL A 134 2.45 31.68 5.32
N GLN A 135 2.17 31.76 4.02
CA GLN A 135 0.96 32.42 3.51
C GLN A 135 -0.21 31.44 3.41
N ASP A 136 -1.24 31.71 4.20
CA ASP A 136 -2.52 31.01 4.12
C ASP A 136 -3.33 31.48 2.90
N LEU A 137 -3.82 30.54 2.11
CA LEU A 137 -4.74 30.79 1.00
C LEU A 137 -6.09 30.13 1.30
N PRO A 138 -7.22 30.81 1.03
CA PRO A 138 -8.54 30.21 1.19
C PRO A 138 -8.73 29.10 0.15
N VAL A 139 -9.13 27.92 0.61
CA VAL A 139 -9.31 26.73 -0.24
C VAL A 139 -10.64 26.05 0.02
N LYS A 140 -11.07 25.27 -0.96
CA LYS A 140 -12.18 24.33 -0.81
C LYS A 140 -11.71 22.94 -1.19
N ILE A 141 -12.07 21.94 -0.39
CA ILE A 141 -11.84 20.54 -0.69
C ILE A 141 -13.19 19.91 -1.01
N TYR A 142 -13.36 19.52 -2.27
CA TYR A 142 -14.51 18.75 -2.73
C TYR A 142 -14.28 17.28 -2.43
N LEU A 143 -15.22 16.68 -1.71
CA LEU A 143 -15.22 15.29 -1.29
C LEU A 143 -16.29 14.57 -2.09
N ASN A 144 -15.90 13.53 -2.83
CA ASN A 144 -16.81 12.62 -3.51
C ASN A 144 -16.67 11.23 -2.89
N GLN A 145 -17.63 10.82 -2.07
CA GLN A 145 -17.59 9.52 -1.40
C GLN A 145 -17.77 8.36 -2.36
N TYR A 146 -18.50 8.53 -3.46
CA TYR A 146 -18.75 7.46 -4.43
C TYR A 146 -17.47 7.08 -5.17
N ALA A 147 -16.70 8.09 -5.59
CA ALA A 147 -15.43 7.90 -6.28
C ALA A 147 -14.24 7.74 -5.32
N LEU A 148 -14.44 7.92 -4.01
CA LEU A 148 -13.37 7.98 -3.00
C LEU A 148 -12.25 8.96 -3.39
N THR A 149 -12.63 10.10 -3.96
CA THR A 149 -11.69 11.14 -4.38
C THR A 149 -11.94 12.44 -3.64
N SER A 150 -10.86 13.16 -3.38
CA SER A 150 -10.88 14.51 -2.82
C SER A 150 -10.09 15.44 -3.71
N LYS A 151 -10.67 16.59 -4.05
CA LYS A 151 -10.04 17.60 -4.90
C LYS A 151 -9.95 18.93 -4.19
N ILE A 152 -8.76 19.51 -4.11
CA ILE A 152 -8.55 20.85 -3.56
C ILE A 152 -8.58 21.90 -4.68
N VAL A 153 -9.24 23.03 -4.41
CA VAL A 153 -9.30 24.21 -5.28
C VAL A 153 -9.03 25.47 -4.46
N GLY A 154 -8.64 26.56 -5.14
CA GLY A 154 -8.32 27.85 -4.49
C GLY A 154 -6.82 28.10 -4.32
N LEU A 155 -5.99 27.19 -4.84
CA LEU A 155 -4.56 27.39 -5.06
C LEU A 155 -4.33 27.80 -6.52
N GLU A 156 -3.07 28.06 -6.90
CA GLU A 156 -2.72 28.39 -8.29
C GLU A 156 -3.13 27.29 -9.28
N GLN A 157 -3.06 26.03 -8.82
CA GLN A 157 -3.49 24.86 -9.57
C GLN A 157 -4.41 23.98 -8.71
N ASP A 158 -5.41 23.40 -9.36
CA ASP A 158 -6.26 22.38 -8.77
C ASP A 158 -5.51 21.04 -8.64
N GLY A 159 -5.79 20.28 -7.58
CA GLY A 159 -5.11 18.99 -7.34
C GLY A 159 -5.95 17.98 -6.59
N PHE A 160 -5.54 16.71 -6.67
CA PHE A 160 -6.08 15.67 -5.80
C PHE A 160 -5.40 15.74 -4.44
N VAL A 161 -6.16 15.52 -3.37
CA VAL A 161 -5.67 15.68 -2.00
C VAL A 161 -5.93 14.43 -1.16
N LYS A 162 -4.95 14.08 -0.32
CA LYS A 162 -5.02 12.99 0.65
C LYS A 162 -4.46 13.46 2.00
N LEU A 163 -4.82 12.76 3.08
CA LEU A 163 -4.21 13.02 4.39
C LEU A 163 -2.73 12.63 4.36
N ALA A 164 -1.89 13.47 4.96
CA ALA A 164 -0.51 13.12 5.16
C ALA A 164 -0.39 12.05 6.27
N PRO A 165 0.39 10.97 6.05
CA PRO A 165 0.77 10.06 7.12
C PRO A 165 1.46 10.79 8.27
N TYR A 166 1.43 10.21 9.47
CA TYR A 166 2.12 10.79 10.63
C TYR A 166 3.62 11.02 10.33
N ARG A 167 4.10 12.26 10.46
CA ARG A 167 5.47 12.70 10.13
C ARG A 167 5.86 12.44 8.67
N ALA A 168 4.92 12.66 7.74
CA ALA A 168 5.17 12.49 6.32
C ALA A 168 6.39 13.32 5.85
N ARG A 169 7.23 12.69 5.02
CA ARG A 169 8.24 13.37 4.22
C ARG A 169 8.05 12.92 2.79
N LEU A 170 8.09 13.86 1.85
CA LEU A 170 8.02 13.54 0.44
C LEU A 170 9.23 12.67 0.06
N PRO A 171 9.04 11.59 -0.70
CA PRO A 171 10.15 10.81 -1.23
C PRO A 171 11.17 11.68 -2.00
N GLU A 172 12.45 11.35 -1.83
CA GLU A 172 13.58 11.95 -2.57
C GLU A 172 13.89 11.19 -3.84
#